data_AF-A0AAD5TM45-F1
#
_entry.id   AF-A0AAD5TM45-F1
#
_cell.length_a   1.000
_cell.length_b   1.000
_cell.length_c   1.000
_cell.angle_alpha   90.00
_cell.angle_beta   90.00
_cell.angle_gamma   90.00
#
_symmetry.space_group_name_H-M   'P 1'
#
loop_
_entity.id
_entity.type
_entity.pdbx_description
1 polymer ?
#
loop_
_entity_poly.entity_id
_entity_poly.type
_entity_poly.pdbx_seq_one_letter_code
_entity_poly.pdbx_strand_id
1 'polypeptide(L)'
;MHASFLALALAASAASVVNAQSSASLAALCKVYPNTPACELSAVCASQATNPACASTDAILASACADPASAAHPSCTPKPTAAPVKGLPTAKAASADVASLCGEMPGMDGCLGTFMCPPANATTGVADCNQMAALGSLCQDMPGMTGCKADWAPFCQAAGNLTPFCAKAAGAGTPTSMSMSMPMPGATAAPGAPSGANANSVVGSLTAVVAAAVAAVLAGL
;
A
#
# COMPACT_ATOMS: atom_id res chain seq x y z
N MET A 1 -41.54 -18.47 -7.75
CA MET A 1 -40.67 -17.39 -8.29
C MET A 1 -40.25 -16.37 -7.23
N HIS A 2 -40.97 -16.18 -6.10
CA HIS A 2 -40.58 -15.22 -5.06
C HIS A 2 -39.37 -15.65 -4.18
N ALA A 3 -39.11 -16.95 -4.01
CA ALA A 3 -38.01 -17.43 -3.15
C ALA A 3 -36.60 -17.10 -3.70
N SER A 4 -36.41 -17.02 -5.02
CA SER A 4 -35.09 -16.78 -5.61
C SER A 4 -34.60 -15.33 -5.45
N PHE A 5 -35.50 -14.36 -5.38
CA PHE A 5 -35.13 -12.95 -5.17
C PHE A 5 -34.68 -12.67 -3.74
N LEU A 6 -35.28 -13.35 -2.75
CA LEU A 6 -34.94 -13.17 -1.34
C LEU A 6 -33.51 -13.66 -1.03
N ALA A 7 -33.11 -14.79 -1.61
CA ALA A 7 -31.76 -15.35 -1.43
C ALA A 7 -30.65 -14.45 -2.02
N LEU A 8 -30.92 -13.84 -3.19
CA LEU A 8 -29.95 -12.96 -3.86
C LEU A 8 -29.76 -11.64 -3.10
N ALA A 9 -30.85 -11.07 -2.55
CA ALA A 9 -30.78 -9.85 -1.73
C ALA A 9 -30.01 -10.09 -0.42
N LEU A 10 -30.21 -11.25 0.22
CA LEU A 10 -29.51 -11.60 1.46
C LEU A 10 -27.99 -11.75 1.23
N ALA A 11 -27.58 -12.41 0.14
CA ALA A 11 -26.17 -12.56 -0.21
C ALA A 11 -25.48 -11.23 -0.50
N ALA A 12 -26.15 -10.29 -1.19
CA ALA A 12 -25.60 -8.97 -1.47
C ALA A 12 -25.41 -8.14 -0.19
N SER A 13 -26.38 -8.19 0.74
CA SER A 13 -26.28 -7.49 2.02
C SER A 13 -25.14 -8.03 2.90
N ALA A 14 -24.96 -9.35 2.95
CA ALA A 14 -23.85 -9.97 3.68
C ALA A 14 -22.48 -9.54 3.14
N ALA A 15 -22.32 -9.48 1.81
CA ALA A 15 -21.07 -9.04 1.18
C ALA A 15 -20.73 -7.58 1.52
N SER A 16 -21.73 -6.70 1.57
CA SER A 16 -21.53 -5.29 1.92
C SER A 16 -21.09 -5.08 3.37
N VAL A 17 -21.63 -5.89 4.30
CA VAL A 17 -21.26 -5.83 5.73
C VAL A 17 -19.83 -6.34 5.96
N VAL A 18 -19.44 -7.44 5.30
CA VAL A 18 -18.08 -7.99 5.40
C VAL A 18 -17.06 -6.96 4.90
N ASN A 19 -17.31 -6.34 3.74
CA ASN A 19 -16.39 -5.34 3.19
C ASN A 19 -16.29 -4.07 4.08
N ALA A 20 -17.39 -3.67 4.71
CA ALA A 20 -17.39 -2.55 5.66
C ALA A 20 -16.61 -2.88 6.95
N GLN A 21 -16.69 -4.12 7.44
CA GLN A 21 -15.93 -4.54 8.62
C GLN A 21 -14.43 -4.64 8.33
N SER A 22 -14.04 -5.21 7.19
CA SER A 22 -12.63 -5.35 6.81
C SER A 22 -11.97 -4.00 6.55
N SER A 23 -12.69 -3.05 5.96
CA SER A 23 -12.20 -1.67 5.81
C SER A 23 -12.02 -0.95 7.14
N ALA A 24 -12.94 -1.12 8.11
CA ALA A 24 -12.77 -0.55 9.45
C ALA A 24 -11.59 -1.18 10.21
N SER A 25 -11.44 -2.51 10.15
CA SER A 25 -10.32 -3.24 10.75
C SER A 25 -8.97 -2.81 10.17
N LEU A 26 -8.91 -2.66 8.83
CA LEU A 26 -7.73 -2.18 8.12
C LEU A 26 -7.42 -0.73 8.49
N ALA A 27 -8.40 0.17 8.51
CA ALA A 27 -8.21 1.55 8.91
C ALA A 27 -7.67 1.69 10.35
N ALA A 28 -8.20 0.89 11.28
CA ALA A 28 -7.72 0.85 12.66
C ALA A 28 -6.26 0.37 12.73
N LEU A 29 -5.92 -0.68 11.98
CA LEU A 29 -4.56 -1.22 11.93
C LEU A 29 -3.59 -0.23 11.29
N CYS A 30 -3.95 0.40 10.18
CA CYS A 30 -3.12 1.38 9.48
C CYS A 30 -2.94 2.69 10.25
N LYS A 31 -3.81 2.99 11.21
CA LYS A 31 -3.60 4.10 12.14
C LYS A 31 -2.46 3.82 13.13
N VAL A 32 -2.26 2.55 13.50
CA VAL A 32 -1.20 2.12 14.42
C VAL A 32 0.10 1.81 13.65
N TYR A 33 -0.02 1.23 12.45
CA TYR A 33 1.09 0.80 11.61
C TYR A 33 1.05 1.42 10.19
N PRO A 34 1.15 2.75 10.09
CA PRO A 34 0.95 3.47 8.82
C PRO A 34 1.97 3.11 7.74
N ASN A 35 3.19 2.76 8.15
CA ASN A 35 4.33 2.48 7.27
C ASN A 35 4.43 1.01 6.84
N THR A 36 3.39 0.20 7.09
CA THR A 36 3.38 -1.18 6.58
C THR A 36 3.00 -1.17 5.10
N PRO A 37 3.64 -2.00 4.25
CA PRO A 37 3.35 -2.04 2.82
C PRO A 37 1.87 -2.24 2.47
N ALA A 38 1.13 -3.00 3.29
CA ALA A 38 -0.30 -3.19 3.12
C ALA A 38 -1.11 -1.90 3.35
N CYS A 39 -0.69 -1.07 4.30
CA CYS A 39 -1.34 0.20 4.58
C CYS A 39 -1.05 1.25 3.51
N GLU A 40 0.17 1.29 2.99
CA GLU A 40 0.52 2.14 1.85
C GLU A 40 -0.23 1.73 0.60
N LEU A 41 -0.32 0.42 0.35
CA LEU A 41 -1.16 -0.13 -0.72
C LEU A 41 -2.62 0.28 -0.56
N SER A 42 -3.17 0.20 0.66
CA SER A 42 -4.57 0.56 0.93
C SER A 42 -4.89 2.02 0.59
N ALA A 43 -3.95 2.94 0.84
CA ALA A 43 -4.09 4.36 0.53
C ALA A 43 -4.16 4.58 -0.99
N VAL A 44 -3.34 3.86 -1.75
CA VAL A 44 -3.31 3.94 -3.23
C VAL A 44 -4.51 3.24 -3.86
N CYS A 45 -5.00 2.18 -3.24
CA CYS A 45 -6.17 1.45 -3.74
C CYS A 45 -7.47 2.27 -3.68
N ALA A 46 -7.54 3.31 -2.85
CA ALA A 46 -8.67 4.24 -2.83
C ALA A 46 -8.88 4.94 -4.20
N SER A 47 -7.83 5.14 -4.99
CA SER A 47 -7.88 5.78 -6.31
C SER A 47 -7.76 4.80 -7.49
N GLN A 48 -7.49 3.52 -7.23
CA GLN A 48 -7.24 2.49 -8.26
C GLN A 48 -8.02 1.19 -8.00
N ALA A 49 -9.32 1.31 -7.72
CA ALA A 49 -10.18 0.16 -7.40
C ALA A 49 -10.25 -0.92 -8.51
N THR A 50 -9.90 -0.59 -9.76
CA THR A 50 -9.86 -1.55 -10.88
C THR A 50 -8.58 -2.38 -10.91
N ASN A 51 -7.58 -2.04 -10.10
CA ASN A 51 -6.33 -2.78 -10.04
C ASN A 51 -6.52 -4.12 -9.31
N PRO A 52 -5.97 -5.24 -9.81
CA PRO A 52 -6.13 -6.56 -9.18
C PRO A 52 -5.57 -6.62 -7.75
N ALA A 53 -4.52 -5.87 -7.42
CA ALA A 53 -4.01 -5.78 -6.05
C ALA A 53 -4.95 -5.02 -5.09
N CYS A 54 -5.87 -4.23 -5.66
CA CYS A 54 -6.86 -3.44 -4.94
C CYS A 54 -8.27 -4.06 -4.93
N ALA A 55 -8.43 -5.23 -5.56
CA ALA A 55 -9.74 -5.85 -5.77
C ALA A 55 -10.39 -6.37 -4.47
N SER A 56 -9.63 -6.57 -3.40
CA SER A 56 -10.14 -7.11 -2.14
C SER A 56 -9.49 -6.47 -0.93
N THR A 57 -10.28 -5.72 -0.16
CA THR A 57 -9.85 -5.16 1.14
C THR A 57 -9.47 -6.26 2.13
N ASP A 58 -10.11 -7.43 2.05
CA ASP A 58 -9.76 -8.59 2.86
C ASP A 58 -8.35 -9.12 2.55
N ALA A 59 -7.93 -9.12 1.29
CA ALA A 59 -6.58 -9.53 0.90
C ALA A 59 -5.52 -8.53 1.41
N ILE A 60 -5.83 -7.22 1.39
CA ILE A 60 -4.95 -6.18 1.95
C ILE A 60 -4.86 -6.32 3.47
N LEU A 61 -5.99 -6.55 4.15
CA LEU A 61 -6.00 -6.83 5.59
C LEU A 61 -5.25 -8.12 5.92
N ALA A 62 -5.39 -9.17 5.12
CA ALA A 62 -4.63 -10.40 5.25
C ALA A 62 -3.13 -10.17 5.11
N SER A 63 -2.70 -9.35 4.15
CA SER A 63 -1.30 -8.92 4.02
C SER A 63 -0.81 -8.13 5.22
N ALA A 64 -1.62 -7.18 5.72
CA ALA A 64 -1.27 -6.41 6.90
C ALA A 64 -1.13 -7.31 8.14
N CYS A 65 -2.01 -8.30 8.30
CA CYS A 65 -1.97 -9.25 9.41
C CYS A 65 -0.92 -10.36 9.23
N ALA A 66 -0.41 -10.57 8.02
CA ALA A 66 0.73 -11.46 7.76
C ALA A 66 2.06 -10.80 8.14
N ASP A 67 2.09 -9.47 8.26
CA ASP A 67 3.27 -8.75 8.69
C ASP A 67 3.54 -9.00 10.20
N PRO A 68 4.75 -9.40 10.59
CA PRO A 68 5.07 -9.68 11.99
C PRO A 68 4.90 -8.46 12.91
N ALA A 69 5.01 -7.24 12.39
CA ALA A 69 4.84 -6.02 13.19
C ALA A 69 3.39 -5.80 13.63
N SER A 70 2.42 -6.21 12.80
CA SER A 70 0.99 -6.01 13.04
C SER A 70 0.21 -7.30 13.33
N ALA A 71 0.84 -8.47 13.25
CA ALA A 71 0.19 -9.77 13.48
C ALA A 71 -0.50 -9.91 14.85
N ALA A 72 -0.01 -9.20 15.87
CA ALA A 72 -0.59 -9.20 17.22
C ALA A 72 -1.74 -8.20 17.42
N HIS A 73 -2.06 -7.37 16.41
CA HIS A 73 -3.10 -6.35 16.55
C HIS A 73 -4.50 -6.99 16.65
N PRO A 74 -5.42 -6.47 17.49
CA PRO A 74 -6.78 -7.02 17.62
C PRO A 74 -7.56 -7.13 16.30
N SER A 75 -7.31 -6.22 15.35
CA SER A 75 -7.90 -6.27 14.00
C SER A 75 -7.54 -7.54 13.21
N CYS A 76 -6.51 -8.28 13.63
CA CYS A 76 -6.10 -9.54 13.02
C CYS A 76 -6.75 -10.77 13.68
N THR A 77 -7.68 -10.55 14.61
CA THR A 77 -8.47 -11.60 15.28
C THR A 77 -9.96 -11.34 15.08
N PRO A 78 -10.70 -12.21 14.37
CA PRO A 78 -10.25 -13.47 13.77
C PRO A 78 -9.29 -13.25 12.60
N LYS A 79 -8.43 -14.25 12.36
CA LYS A 79 -7.48 -14.21 11.24
C LYS A 79 -8.24 -14.06 9.92
N PRO A 80 -7.86 -13.10 9.05
CA PRO A 80 -8.45 -12.98 7.73
C PRO A 80 -8.34 -14.31 6.97
N THR A 81 -9.45 -14.73 6.35
CA THR A 81 -9.51 -15.97 5.57
C THR A 81 -9.05 -15.78 4.12
N ALA A 82 -9.01 -14.54 3.65
CA ALA A 82 -8.48 -14.19 2.34
C ALA A 82 -6.98 -14.48 2.25
N ALA A 83 -6.53 -14.85 1.06
CA ALA A 83 -5.09 -14.95 0.79
C ALA A 83 -4.47 -13.54 0.78
N PRO A 84 -3.27 -13.35 1.35
CA PRO A 84 -2.55 -12.09 1.27
C PRO A 84 -2.23 -11.74 -0.19
N VAL A 85 -2.10 -10.45 -0.47
CA VAL A 85 -1.67 -9.90 -1.76
C VAL A 85 -0.33 -10.53 -2.15
N LYS A 86 -0.32 -11.22 -3.29
CA LYS A 86 0.84 -12.00 -3.76
C LYS A 86 2.04 -11.08 -4.01
N GLY A 87 3.17 -11.44 -3.42
CA GLY A 87 4.45 -10.74 -3.60
C GLY A 87 4.58 -9.46 -2.77
N LEU A 88 3.54 -9.01 -2.06
CA LEU A 88 3.67 -7.81 -1.23
C LEU A 88 4.73 -8.06 -0.13
N PRO A 89 5.82 -7.28 -0.07
CA PRO A 89 6.85 -7.48 0.92
C PRO A 89 6.33 -7.18 2.33
N THR A 90 6.94 -7.81 3.32
CA THR A 90 6.74 -7.40 4.72
C THR A 90 7.48 -6.09 4.98
N ALA A 91 7.03 -5.31 5.96
CA ALA A 91 7.67 -4.08 6.40
C ALA A 91 9.11 -4.32 6.87
N LYS A 92 9.40 -5.50 7.43
CA LYS A 92 10.78 -5.87 7.78
C LYS A 92 11.65 -6.09 6.54
N ALA A 93 11.13 -6.82 5.55
CA ALA A 93 11.87 -7.10 4.31
C ALA A 93 12.09 -5.80 3.51
N ALA A 94 11.03 -5.01 3.30
CA ALA A 94 11.13 -3.76 2.55
C ALA A 94 12.05 -2.73 3.26
N SER A 95 12.03 -2.64 4.59
CA SER A 95 13.02 -1.84 5.35
C SER A 95 14.45 -2.28 5.09
N ALA A 96 14.71 -3.59 5.12
CA ALA A 96 16.04 -4.14 4.93
C ALA A 96 16.55 -3.89 3.49
N ASP A 97 15.67 -4.04 2.51
CA ASP A 97 15.99 -3.77 1.10
C ASP A 97 16.32 -2.29 0.90
N VAL A 98 15.47 -1.38 1.38
CA VAL A 98 15.73 0.07 1.25
C VAL A 98 17.03 0.45 1.98
N ALA A 99 17.26 -0.05 3.18
CA ALA A 99 18.51 0.21 3.91
C ALA A 99 19.75 -0.32 3.17
N SER A 100 19.67 -1.52 2.58
CA SER A 100 20.76 -2.09 1.78
C SER A 100 21.01 -1.25 0.52
N LEU A 101 19.95 -0.91 -0.21
CA LEU A 101 20.04 -0.14 -1.45
C LEU A 101 20.60 1.27 -1.20
N CYS A 102 20.10 1.95 -0.16
CA CYS A 102 20.58 3.28 0.21
C CYS A 102 21.98 3.28 0.84
N GLY A 103 22.40 2.16 1.44
CA GLY A 103 23.78 1.98 1.90
C GLY A 103 24.78 1.89 0.74
N GLU A 104 24.39 1.28 -0.37
CA GLU A 104 25.22 1.18 -1.58
C GLU A 104 25.24 2.51 -2.37
N MET A 105 24.13 3.25 -2.37
CA MET A 105 23.96 4.48 -3.16
C MET A 105 23.26 5.61 -2.38
N PRO A 106 23.96 6.25 -1.42
CA PRO A 106 23.36 7.24 -0.53
C PRO A 106 22.92 8.55 -1.21
N GLY A 107 23.28 8.77 -2.48
CA GLY A 107 22.99 9.99 -3.23
C GLY A 107 21.80 9.92 -4.19
N MET A 108 21.06 8.81 -4.23
CA MET A 108 19.90 8.68 -5.12
C MET A 108 18.65 9.35 -4.54
N ASP A 109 17.79 9.89 -5.40
CA ASP A 109 16.59 10.63 -4.98
C ASP A 109 15.69 9.81 -4.03
N GLY A 110 15.55 8.50 -4.26
CA GLY A 110 14.81 7.59 -3.37
C GLY A 110 15.50 7.25 -2.04
N CYS A 111 16.71 7.76 -1.82
CA CYS A 111 17.49 7.62 -0.59
C CYS A 111 17.76 8.97 0.08
N LEU A 112 17.11 10.04 -0.36
CA LEU A 112 17.27 11.38 0.19
C LEU A 112 15.97 11.86 0.87
N GLY A 113 16.12 12.76 1.83
CA GLY A 113 15.01 13.41 2.51
C GLY A 113 14.08 12.44 3.25
N THR A 114 12.79 12.49 2.94
CA THR A 114 11.75 11.68 3.59
C THR A 114 11.76 10.20 3.19
N PHE A 115 12.56 9.84 2.18
CA PHE A 115 12.74 8.45 1.76
C PHE A 115 13.92 7.76 2.46
N MET A 116 14.77 8.51 3.20
CA MET A 116 15.74 7.88 4.09
C MET A 116 15.01 7.14 5.19
N CYS A 117 15.04 5.81 5.12
CA CYS A 117 14.64 4.98 6.22
C CYS A 117 15.64 5.13 7.37
N PRO A 118 15.20 5.58 8.57
CA PRO A 118 16.05 5.49 9.74
C PRO A 118 16.38 4.02 10.01
N PRO A 119 17.40 3.73 10.83
CA PRO A 119 17.65 2.38 11.31
C PRO A 119 16.36 1.77 11.85
N ALA A 120 16.12 0.50 11.53
CA ALA A 120 14.94 -0.22 11.99
C ALA A 120 14.79 -0.08 13.51
N ASN A 121 13.57 0.20 13.96
CA ASN A 121 13.29 0.31 15.39
C ASN A 121 13.63 -1.03 16.07
N ALA A 122 14.42 -0.99 17.15
CA ALA A 122 14.91 -2.21 17.80
C ALA A 122 13.80 -3.10 18.38
N THR A 123 12.63 -2.53 18.67
CA THR A 123 11.46 -3.23 19.22
C THR A 123 10.59 -3.84 18.12
N THR A 124 10.34 -3.11 17.04
CA THR A 124 9.43 -3.57 15.97
C THR A 124 10.15 -4.22 14.80
N GLY A 125 11.44 -3.93 14.61
CA GLY A 125 12.23 -4.36 13.46
C GLY A 125 11.86 -3.66 12.16
N VAL A 126 11.10 -2.56 12.23
CA VAL A 126 10.59 -1.81 11.07
C VAL A 126 11.12 -0.38 11.12
N ALA A 127 11.51 0.17 9.97
CA ALA A 127 11.89 1.57 9.86
C ALA A 127 10.65 2.47 9.71
N ASP A 128 10.68 3.64 10.37
CA ASP A 128 9.61 4.65 10.32
C ASP A 128 9.68 5.48 9.02
N CYS A 129 9.59 4.81 7.87
CA CYS A 129 9.66 5.43 6.55
C CYS A 129 8.65 4.84 5.59
N ASN A 130 8.42 5.54 4.47
CA ASN A 130 7.49 5.12 3.44
C ASN A 130 8.15 4.10 2.50
N GLN A 131 8.20 2.83 2.94
CA GLN A 131 9.04 1.81 2.33
C GLN A 131 8.61 1.45 0.91
N MET A 132 7.31 1.41 0.62
CA MET A 132 6.86 1.12 -0.74
C MET A 132 7.11 2.28 -1.69
N ALA A 133 6.99 3.53 -1.24
CA ALA A 133 7.33 4.66 -2.11
C ALA A 133 8.83 4.71 -2.41
N ALA A 134 9.67 4.49 -1.39
CA ALA A 134 11.12 4.41 -1.58
C ALA A 134 11.48 3.25 -2.52
N LEU A 135 11.06 2.03 -2.18
CA LEU A 135 11.35 0.83 -2.99
C LEU A 135 10.77 0.95 -4.41
N GLY A 136 9.59 1.56 -4.57
CA GLY A 136 8.99 1.81 -5.87
C GLY A 136 9.80 2.76 -6.74
N SER A 137 10.30 3.87 -6.19
CA SER A 137 11.18 4.78 -6.92
C SER A 137 12.51 4.12 -7.30
N LEU A 138 13.19 3.47 -6.35
CA LEU A 138 14.46 2.79 -6.60
C LEU A 138 14.34 1.67 -7.63
N CYS A 139 13.30 0.84 -7.52
CA CYS A 139 13.11 -0.29 -8.43
C CYS A 139 12.60 0.11 -9.81
N GLN A 140 12.06 1.33 -9.96
CA GLN A 140 11.76 1.89 -11.29
C GLN A 140 13.04 2.31 -12.01
N ASP A 141 13.99 2.91 -11.29
CA ASP A 141 15.28 3.31 -11.86
C ASP A 141 16.18 2.09 -12.13
N MET A 142 16.15 1.09 -11.24
CA MET A 142 17.04 -0.08 -11.30
C MET A 142 16.31 -1.40 -11.01
N PRO A 143 15.47 -1.88 -11.93
CA PRO A 143 14.74 -3.14 -11.75
C PRO A 143 15.66 -4.39 -11.67
N GLY A 144 16.94 -4.22 -12.00
CA GLY A 144 17.95 -5.27 -12.00
C GLY A 144 18.52 -5.65 -10.63
N MET A 145 18.30 -4.86 -9.58
CA MET A 145 18.90 -5.07 -8.26
C MET A 145 18.27 -6.24 -7.50
N THR A 146 19.05 -6.87 -6.62
CA THR A 146 18.65 -8.08 -5.90
C THR A 146 17.38 -7.88 -5.06
N GLY A 147 17.27 -6.76 -4.33
CA GLY A 147 16.07 -6.41 -3.55
C GLY A 147 14.82 -6.19 -4.42
N CYS A 148 15.01 -5.62 -5.62
CA CYS A 148 13.90 -5.41 -6.56
C CYS A 148 13.44 -6.72 -7.24
N LYS A 149 14.33 -7.70 -7.40
CA LYS A 149 14.00 -8.96 -8.09
C LYS A 149 13.26 -9.96 -7.21
N ALA A 150 13.62 -10.02 -5.92
CA ALA A 150 13.11 -11.04 -5.02
C ALA A 150 11.63 -10.84 -4.70
N ASP A 151 11.26 -9.63 -4.26
CA ASP A 151 9.94 -9.37 -3.71
C ASP A 151 9.14 -8.33 -4.53
N TRP A 152 9.82 -7.28 -5.02
CA TRP A 152 9.14 -6.20 -5.74
C TRP A 152 8.67 -6.59 -7.16
N ALA A 153 9.52 -7.25 -7.94
CA ALA A 153 9.18 -7.71 -9.27
C ALA A 153 7.95 -8.64 -9.32
N PRO A 154 7.86 -9.71 -8.48
CA PRO A 154 6.67 -10.55 -8.46
C PRO A 154 5.43 -9.81 -7.95
N PHE A 155 5.58 -8.86 -7.02
CA PHE A 155 4.48 -7.97 -6.62
C PHE A 155 3.96 -7.18 -7.82
N CYS A 156 4.82 -6.48 -8.55
CA CYS A 156 4.39 -5.67 -9.68
C CYS A 156 3.87 -6.48 -10.87
N GLN A 157 4.36 -7.71 -11.07
CA GLN A 157 3.77 -8.63 -12.04
C GLN A 157 2.34 -9.04 -11.65
N ALA A 158 2.06 -9.24 -10.36
CA ALA A 158 0.74 -9.59 -9.87
C ALA A 158 -0.22 -8.39 -9.79
N ALA A 159 0.29 -7.24 -9.36
CA ALA A 159 -0.46 -6.00 -9.21
C ALA A 159 -0.68 -5.25 -10.53
N GLY A 160 0.08 -5.58 -11.58
CA GLY A 160 0.03 -4.85 -12.85
C GLY A 160 0.50 -3.40 -12.70
N ASN A 161 -0.12 -2.48 -13.43
CA ASN A 161 0.30 -1.07 -13.47
C ASN A 161 -0.25 -0.26 -12.28
N LEU A 162 0.12 -0.64 -11.07
CA LEU A 162 -0.29 0.04 -9.84
C LEU A 162 0.58 1.29 -9.63
N THR A 163 0.11 2.46 -10.04
CA THR A 163 0.86 3.73 -9.87
C THR A 163 0.74 4.22 -8.42
N PRO A 164 1.78 4.76 -7.76
CA PRO A 164 3.12 5.05 -8.28
C PRO A 164 4.14 3.92 -8.08
N PHE A 165 3.74 2.74 -7.62
CA PHE A 165 4.66 1.67 -7.22
C PHE A 165 5.21 0.88 -8.42
N CYS A 166 4.31 0.39 -9.26
CA CYS A 166 4.61 -0.57 -10.33
C CYS A 166 4.52 0.05 -11.71
N ALA A 167 4.76 1.36 -11.83
CA ALA A 167 4.76 2.01 -13.12
C ALA A 167 5.71 1.26 -14.06
N LYS A 168 5.16 0.84 -15.21
CA LYS A 168 5.86 0.09 -16.23
C LYS A 168 7.17 0.84 -16.53
N ALA A 169 8.33 0.22 -16.31
CA ALA A 169 9.57 0.70 -16.91
C ALA A 169 9.27 0.90 -18.39
N ALA A 170 9.16 2.16 -18.82
CA ALA A 170 8.78 2.52 -20.17
C ALA A 170 9.99 2.19 -21.06
N GLY A 171 10.12 0.92 -21.42
CA GLY A 171 11.35 0.33 -21.97
C GLY A 171 12.39 0.16 -20.86
N ALA A 172 13.25 -0.86 -20.80
CA ALA A 172 13.99 -1.43 -21.92
C ALA A 172 14.39 -0.40 -23.00
N GLY A 173 14.45 0.89 -22.63
CA GLY A 173 15.23 1.85 -23.38
C GLY A 173 16.66 1.34 -23.30
N THR A 174 17.14 0.82 -24.43
CA THR A 174 18.56 0.71 -24.75
C THR A 174 19.35 1.83 -24.08
N PRO A 175 20.52 1.55 -23.47
CA PRO A 175 21.34 2.58 -22.84
C PRO A 175 21.54 3.70 -23.86
N THR A 176 20.88 4.83 -23.64
CA THR A 176 21.14 6.00 -24.45
C THR A 176 22.46 6.51 -23.92
N SER A 177 23.54 6.13 -24.62
CA SER A 177 24.81 6.84 -24.58
C SER A 177 24.52 8.32 -24.76
N MET A 178 24.40 9.05 -23.65
CA MET A 178 24.36 10.50 -23.66
C MET A 178 25.71 10.97 -23.16
N SER A 179 26.50 11.37 -24.15
CA SER A 179 27.75 12.09 -24.08
C SER A 179 27.88 12.98 -22.85
N MET A 180 29.07 12.94 -22.26
CA MET A 180 29.57 13.98 -21.39
C MET A 180 29.38 15.36 -22.02
N SER A 181 28.70 16.26 -21.31
CA SER A 181 28.87 17.70 -21.46
C SER A 181 28.55 18.36 -20.12
N MET A 182 29.59 18.50 -19.30
CA MET A 182 29.72 19.60 -18.33
C MET A 182 29.84 20.94 -19.09
N PRO A 183 29.84 22.12 -18.45
CA PRO A 183 29.22 22.57 -17.18
C PRO A 183 28.41 23.88 -17.37
N MET A 184 27.67 24.33 -16.35
CA MET A 184 27.63 25.76 -15.94
C MET A 184 26.91 25.95 -14.58
N PRO A 185 27.47 26.77 -13.66
CA PRO A 185 26.89 27.09 -12.36
C PRO A 185 26.04 28.36 -12.41
N GLY A 186 24.95 28.39 -11.64
CA GLY A 186 24.28 29.64 -11.26
C GLY A 186 22.78 29.65 -11.48
N ALA A 187 22.02 29.12 -10.52
CA ALA A 187 20.64 29.54 -10.29
C ALA A 187 20.27 29.28 -8.82
N THR A 188 20.40 30.32 -8.00
CA THR A 188 19.79 30.40 -6.67
C THR A 188 18.26 30.41 -6.83
N ALA A 189 17.60 29.32 -6.47
CA ALA A 189 16.15 29.24 -6.33
C ALA A 189 15.76 28.93 -4.87
N ALA A 190 14.74 29.65 -4.42
CA ALA A 190 14.25 29.83 -3.06
C ALA A 190 13.67 28.56 -2.39
N PRO A 191 13.53 28.54 -1.05
CA PRO A 191 12.95 27.41 -0.32
C PRO A 191 11.44 27.31 -0.57
N GLY A 192 11.03 26.30 -1.32
CA GLY A 192 9.65 25.85 -1.45
C GLY A 192 9.33 24.81 -0.38
N ALA A 193 8.39 25.15 0.51
CA ALA A 193 7.81 24.20 1.46
C ALA A 193 6.88 23.20 0.74
N PRO A 194 6.88 21.91 1.12
CA PRO A 194 5.74 21.05 0.85
C PRO A 194 4.88 20.86 2.10
N SER A 195 3.64 21.30 1.91
CA SER A 195 2.45 21.10 2.72
C SER A 195 2.26 19.66 3.18
N GLY A 196 2.48 19.41 4.48
CA GLY A 196 1.93 18.26 5.19
C GLY A 196 0.45 18.49 5.50
N ALA A 197 -0.41 18.38 4.48
CA ALA A 197 -1.85 18.35 4.70
C ALA A 197 -2.25 16.94 5.17
N ASN A 198 -2.58 16.84 6.45
CA ASN A 198 -3.27 15.71 7.08
C ASN A 198 -4.53 15.36 6.27
N ALA A 199 -4.49 14.29 5.48
CA ALA A 199 -5.66 13.70 4.84
C ALA A 199 -6.40 12.83 5.87
N ASN A 200 -7.05 13.47 6.83
CA ASN A 200 -7.88 12.80 7.81
C ASN A 200 -9.29 13.41 7.77
N SER A 201 -10.04 13.17 6.68
CA SER A 201 -11.48 13.43 6.60
C SER A 201 -12.11 12.87 5.32
N VAL A 202 -12.14 11.53 5.16
CA VAL A 202 -13.13 10.87 4.29
C VAL A 202 -13.59 9.56 4.95
N VAL A 203 -14.07 9.63 6.19
CA VAL A 203 -14.76 8.49 6.86
C VAL A 203 -16.07 8.97 7.50
N GLY A 204 -16.77 9.88 6.81
CA GLY A 204 -17.93 10.58 7.37
C GLY A 204 -19.31 10.12 6.89
N SER A 205 -19.42 9.36 5.79
CA SER A 205 -20.71 9.28 5.07
C SER A 205 -21.24 7.89 4.75
N LEU A 206 -20.53 6.79 5.05
CA LEU A 206 -21.06 5.44 4.79
C LEU A 206 -21.81 4.79 5.95
N THR A 207 -21.62 5.24 7.20
CA THR A 207 -22.30 4.64 8.36
C THR A 207 -23.80 4.95 8.44
N ALA A 208 -24.27 6.03 7.80
CA ALA A 208 -25.69 6.40 7.82
C ALA A 208 -26.57 5.52 6.90
N VAL A 209 -26.00 4.92 5.85
CA VAL A 209 -26.79 4.15 4.87
C VAL A 209 -27.02 2.70 5.35
N VAL A 210 -26.08 2.13 6.11
CA VAL A 210 -26.20 0.75 6.62
C VAL A 210 -27.24 0.64 7.74
N ALA A 211 -27.36 1.65 8.61
CA ALA A 211 -28.35 1.66 9.68
C ALA A 211 -29.80 1.67 9.16
N ALA A 212 -30.06 2.34 8.02
CA ALA A 212 -31.39 2.38 7.41
C ALA A 212 -31.78 1.04 6.74
N ALA A 213 -30.82 0.33 6.16
CA ALA A 213 -31.08 -0.95 5.51
C ALA A 213 -31.40 -2.07 6.52
N VAL A 214 -30.75 -2.08 7.69
CA VAL A 214 -31.00 -3.10 8.74
C VAL A 214 -32.37 -2.89 9.40
N ALA A 215 -32.81 -1.64 9.60
CA ALA A 215 -34.12 -1.34 10.19
C ALA A 215 -35.30 -1.76 9.29
N ALA A 216 -35.16 -1.64 7.95
CA ALA A 216 -36.20 -2.04 7.01
C ALA A 216 -36.40 -3.57 6.93
N VAL A 217 -35.34 -4.35 7.13
CA VAL A 217 -35.42 -5.82 7.14
C VAL A 217 -36.08 -6.34 8.44
N LEU A 218 -35.83 -5.68 9.58
CA LEU A 218 -36.45 -6.04 10.85
C LEU A 218 -37.93 -5.63 10.96
N ALA A 219 -38.37 -4.64 10.18
CA ALA A 219 -39.77 -4.19 10.16
C ALA A 219 -40.67 -4.94 9.16
N GLY A 220 -40.10 -5.83 8.34
CA GLY A 220 -40.80 -6.59 7.30
C GLY A 220 -40.96 -8.10 7.58
N LEU A 221 -40.57 -8.56 8.78
CA LEU A 221 -40.79 -9.90 9.34
C LEU A 221 -41.85 -9.85 10.43
#